data_AF-A0A934DT65-F1
#
_entry.id   AF-A0A934DT65-F1
#
_cell.length_a   1.000
_cell.length_b   1.000
_cell.length_c   1.000
_cell.angle_alpha   90.00
_cell.angle_beta   90.00
_cell.angle_gamma   90.00
#
_symmetry.space_group_name_H-M   'P 1'
#
loop_
_entity.id
_entity.type
_entity.pdbx_description
1 polymer ?
#
loop_
_entity_poly.entity_id
_entity_poly.type
_entity_poly.pdbx_seq_one_letter_code
_entity_poly.pdbx_strand_id
1 'polypeptide(L)'
;MLTDILPVGLRPSTLLMLLATVAPLTACATSDADTPDAAAAGSGGAAPQGACDPLAPKAITLGEIVGVGKDAPGTLYVDSAHGIFLSLDAQLVRQHVIGSGQSGSNEYLFTFVSQGADTSTSRNLLVETTGATATAMGLGPSSSKAFLDESDAGVTMLTLEDPSTVAGMPVVNTPSVIQYVADVSNGDVLLTTRPMNGEDISENGGFSVFYGPSSAVAQRVITSFEQTLSGNGTMTFLVGSVPYVLSFGMVTGPDSGPLGDFALQSLTPQGGAALGVTLRSPTPTEAPAGLSFTCLP
;
A
#
# COMPACT_ATOMS: atom_id res chain seq x y z
N MET A 1 -11.71 -2.53 27.09
CA MET A 1 -11.94 -3.44 25.96
C MET A 1 -10.90 -3.08 24.91
N LEU A 2 -9.80 -3.84 24.87
CA LEU A 2 -8.74 -3.69 23.88
C LEU A 2 -9.20 -4.43 22.62
N THR A 3 -9.38 -3.71 21.52
CA THR A 3 -9.53 -4.31 20.18
C THR A 3 -8.14 -4.63 19.67
N ASP A 4 -7.79 -5.91 19.60
CA ASP A 4 -6.63 -6.39 18.87
C ASP A 4 -6.86 -6.11 17.37
N ILE A 5 -6.13 -5.12 16.84
CA ILE A 5 -5.96 -4.93 15.40
C ILE A 5 -4.75 -5.79 15.03
N LEU A 6 -5.00 -7.05 14.69
CA LEU A 6 -3.98 -7.90 14.08
C LEU A 6 -3.66 -7.40 12.67
N PRO A 7 -2.40 -7.39 12.23
CA PRO A 7 -2.03 -7.07 10.86
C PRO A 7 -2.68 -8.08 9.90
N VAL A 8 -2.96 -7.60 8.69
CA VAL A 8 -3.55 -8.35 7.56
C VAL A 8 -3.04 -9.79 7.55
N GLY A 9 -3.97 -10.74 7.68
CA GLY A 9 -3.67 -12.16 7.74
C GLY A 9 -3.00 -12.64 6.46
N LEU A 10 -1.66 -12.70 6.50
CA LEU A 10 -0.86 -13.42 5.52
C LEU A 10 -1.26 -14.89 5.57
N ARG A 11 -1.96 -15.36 4.54
CA ARG A 11 -2.07 -16.80 4.28
C ARG A 11 -0.65 -17.33 4.03
N PRO A 12 -0.29 -18.53 4.53
CA PRO A 12 1.02 -19.12 4.28
C PRO A 12 1.18 -19.37 2.78
N SER A 13 1.93 -18.50 2.10
CA SER A 13 2.32 -18.70 0.70
C SER A 13 3.27 -19.89 0.62
N THR A 14 2.90 -20.86 -0.21
CA THR A 14 3.67 -22.09 -0.42
C THR A 14 5.00 -21.74 -1.10
N LEU A 15 6.10 -21.92 -0.38
CA LEU A 15 7.47 -21.67 -0.85
C LEU A 15 7.85 -22.72 -1.92
N LEU A 16 7.81 -22.33 -3.20
CA LEU A 16 8.29 -23.16 -4.30
C LEU A 16 9.83 -23.09 -4.34
N MET A 17 10.51 -24.13 -3.85
CA MET A 17 11.97 -24.29 -3.99
C MET A 17 12.33 -24.46 -5.48
N LEU A 18 12.96 -23.43 -6.06
CA LEU A 18 13.56 -23.50 -7.39
C LEU A 18 14.96 -24.15 -7.29
N LEU A 19 15.08 -25.38 -7.77
CA LEU A 19 16.37 -26.09 -7.88
C LEU A 19 17.16 -25.50 -9.07
N ALA A 20 18.19 -24.70 -8.79
CA ALA A 20 19.07 -24.15 -9.82
C ALA A 20 20.08 -25.22 -10.29
N THR A 21 19.96 -25.66 -11.53
CA THR A 21 20.95 -26.50 -12.22
C THR A 21 22.17 -25.69 -12.62
N VAL A 22 23.34 -26.08 -12.09
CA VAL A 22 24.67 -25.54 -12.44
C VAL A 22 25.12 -26.10 -13.78
N ALA A 23 25.37 -25.23 -14.75
CA ALA A 23 26.05 -25.59 -16.01
C ALA A 23 27.56 -25.26 -15.93
N PRO A 24 28.45 -26.07 -16.53
CA PRO A 24 29.89 -25.91 -16.36
C PRO A 24 30.49 -24.81 -17.23
N LEU A 25 31.47 -24.12 -16.64
CA LEU A 25 32.41 -23.20 -17.29
C LEU A 25 33.27 -23.93 -18.33
N THR A 26 33.29 -23.41 -19.56
CA THR A 26 34.33 -23.72 -20.56
C THR A 26 35.16 -22.47 -20.79
N ALA A 27 36.48 -22.59 -20.60
CA ALA A 27 37.46 -21.54 -20.79
C ALA A 27 38.18 -21.65 -22.15
N CYS A 28 38.82 -20.52 -22.51
CA CYS A 28 39.86 -20.28 -23.52
C CYS A 28 39.42 -19.89 -24.95
N ALA A 29 39.67 -18.64 -25.31
CA ALA A 29 40.81 -18.30 -26.18
C ALA A 29 41.10 -16.79 -26.16
N THR A 30 42.38 -16.44 -26.04
CA THR A 30 42.96 -15.10 -26.18
C THR A 30 43.31 -14.82 -27.63
N SER A 31 43.09 -13.58 -28.10
CA SER A 31 43.97 -12.91 -29.07
C SER A 31 43.67 -11.41 -29.12
N ASP A 32 44.70 -10.63 -28.82
CA ASP A 32 44.81 -9.18 -28.93
C ASP A 32 44.63 -8.66 -30.36
N ALA A 33 43.97 -7.51 -30.50
CA ALA A 33 44.27 -6.52 -31.55
C ALA A 33 43.73 -5.13 -31.15
N ASP A 34 44.64 -4.17 -31.13
CA ASP A 34 44.49 -2.74 -30.87
C ASP A 34 43.34 -2.04 -31.63
N THR A 35 42.61 -1.16 -30.93
CA THR A 35 42.13 0.12 -31.49
C THR A 35 41.77 1.10 -30.34
N PRO A 36 42.19 2.37 -30.40
CA PRO A 36 41.91 3.37 -29.36
C PRO A 36 40.57 4.08 -29.56
N ASP A 37 40.14 4.80 -28.52
CA ASP A 37 38.98 5.72 -28.43
C ASP A 37 37.57 5.13 -28.33
N ALA A 38 37.07 5.02 -27.10
CA ALA A 38 36.13 5.99 -26.55
C ALA A 38 35.70 5.49 -25.16
N ALA A 39 36.04 6.26 -24.12
CA ALA A 39 35.50 6.08 -22.78
C ALA A 39 33.98 6.36 -22.82
N ALA A 40 33.18 5.32 -23.01
CA ALA A 40 31.77 5.33 -22.63
C ALA A 40 31.72 5.18 -21.11
N ALA A 41 31.91 6.30 -20.41
CA ALA A 41 31.42 6.44 -19.05
C ALA A 41 29.90 6.30 -19.11
N GLY A 42 29.41 5.06 -18.96
CA GLY A 42 28.01 4.78 -18.70
C GLY A 42 27.66 5.35 -17.35
N SER A 43 27.38 6.66 -17.29
CA SER A 43 26.60 7.20 -16.19
C SER A 43 25.25 6.51 -16.28
N GLY A 44 24.96 5.61 -15.35
CA GLY A 44 23.61 5.16 -15.07
C GLY A 44 22.80 6.38 -14.66
N GLY A 45 22.32 7.13 -15.65
CA GLY A 45 21.44 8.26 -15.46
C GLY A 45 20.17 7.69 -14.84
N ALA A 46 19.91 8.07 -13.59
CA ALA A 46 18.62 7.81 -12.98
C ALA A 46 17.53 8.26 -13.96
N ALA A 47 16.61 7.37 -14.26
CA ALA A 47 15.54 7.67 -15.21
C ALA A 47 14.82 8.96 -14.76
N PRO A 48 14.53 9.88 -15.70
CA PRO A 48 14.06 11.21 -15.36
C PRO A 48 12.71 11.13 -14.63
N GLN A 49 12.58 11.89 -13.55
CA GLN A 49 11.32 12.03 -12.84
C GLN A 49 10.26 12.67 -13.74
N GLY A 50 9.03 12.16 -13.68
CA GLY A 50 7.90 12.64 -14.47
C GLY A 50 6.84 13.33 -13.61
N ALA A 51 6.05 14.24 -14.21
CA ALA A 51 4.89 14.81 -13.53
C ALA A 51 3.91 13.70 -13.14
N CYS A 52 3.36 13.77 -11.93
CA CYS A 52 2.45 12.75 -11.41
C CYS A 52 1.44 13.32 -10.41
N ASP A 53 0.42 12.54 -10.11
CA ASP A 53 -0.41 12.71 -8.93
C ASP A 53 0.10 11.77 -7.81
N PRO A 54 0.55 12.29 -6.65
CA PRO A 54 1.07 11.47 -5.56
C PRO A 54 0.02 10.55 -4.92
N LEU A 55 -1.27 10.77 -5.21
CA LEU A 55 -2.39 9.98 -4.71
C LEU A 55 -2.92 8.97 -5.74
N ALA A 56 -2.45 9.04 -6.99
CA ALA A 56 -2.90 8.14 -8.04
C ALA A 56 -2.74 6.66 -7.64
N PRO A 57 -3.76 5.81 -7.90
CA PRO A 57 -3.64 4.39 -7.67
C PRO A 57 -2.47 3.79 -8.43
N LYS A 58 -1.59 3.07 -7.73
CA LYS A 58 -0.51 2.31 -8.36
C LYS A 58 -1.09 1.07 -9.04
N ALA A 59 -0.51 0.67 -10.17
CA ALA A 59 -0.88 -0.54 -10.87
C ALA A 59 -0.81 -1.77 -9.93
N ILE A 60 -1.78 -2.68 -10.08
CA ILE A 60 -1.88 -3.90 -9.29
C ILE A 60 -2.44 -5.03 -10.15
N THR A 61 -2.17 -6.27 -9.76
CA THR A 61 -2.77 -7.48 -10.31
C THR A 61 -3.65 -8.14 -9.23
N LEU A 62 -4.55 -9.05 -9.59
CA LEU A 62 -5.35 -9.77 -8.58
C LEU A 62 -4.50 -10.74 -7.74
N GLY A 63 -3.47 -11.32 -8.34
CA GLY A 63 -2.79 -12.50 -7.76
C GLY A 63 -3.66 -13.74 -7.86
N GLU A 64 -3.47 -14.69 -6.94
CA GLU A 64 -4.30 -15.90 -6.83
C GLU A 64 -5.73 -15.54 -6.42
N ILE A 65 -6.73 -16.05 -7.13
CA ILE A 65 -8.14 -15.83 -6.82
C ILE A 65 -8.64 -16.97 -5.94
N VAL A 66 -9.17 -16.63 -4.76
CA VAL A 66 -9.78 -17.57 -3.82
C VAL A 66 -11.21 -17.87 -4.24
N GLY A 67 -11.98 -16.83 -4.59
CA GLY A 67 -13.38 -16.98 -4.97
C GLY A 67 -13.93 -15.77 -5.70
N VAL A 68 -14.89 -16.03 -6.58
CA VAL A 68 -15.70 -15.00 -7.25
C VAL A 68 -17.16 -15.27 -6.91
N GLY A 69 -17.82 -14.33 -6.25
CA GLY A 69 -19.23 -14.39 -5.93
C GLY A 69 -20.01 -13.34 -6.69
N LYS A 70 -21.15 -13.69 -7.28
CA LYS A 70 -22.04 -12.79 -7.99
C LYS A 70 -23.31 -12.54 -7.19
N ASP A 71 -23.68 -11.28 -7.00
CA ASP A 71 -24.97 -10.92 -6.40
C ASP A 71 -26.12 -10.99 -7.44
N ALA A 72 -27.36 -10.79 -6.99
CA ALA A 72 -28.53 -10.82 -7.87
C ALA A 72 -28.52 -9.72 -8.96
N PRO A 73 -28.07 -8.48 -8.69
CA PRO A 73 -27.82 -7.45 -9.71
C PRO A 73 -26.75 -7.80 -10.75
N GLY A 74 -25.82 -8.72 -10.44
CA GLY A 74 -24.72 -9.12 -11.32
C GLY A 74 -23.36 -8.52 -10.97
N THR A 75 -23.23 -7.85 -9.82
CA THR A 75 -21.96 -7.39 -9.27
C THR A 75 -21.13 -8.59 -8.84
N LEU A 76 -19.89 -8.65 -9.30
CA LEU A 76 -18.89 -9.64 -8.89
C LEU A 76 -18.11 -9.12 -7.68
N TYR A 77 -17.92 -9.99 -6.70
CA TYR A 77 -17.12 -9.83 -5.51
C TYR A 77 -16.00 -10.85 -5.57
N VAL A 78 -14.77 -10.38 -5.58
CA VAL A 78 -13.58 -11.23 -5.76
C VAL A 78 -12.75 -11.18 -4.49
N ASP A 79 -12.52 -12.36 -3.90
CA ASP A 79 -11.47 -12.56 -2.90
C ASP A 79 -10.20 -13.07 -3.61
N SER A 80 -9.08 -12.39 -3.40
CA SER A 80 -7.81 -12.68 -4.05
C SER A 80 -6.61 -12.36 -3.16
N ALA A 81 -5.43 -12.84 -3.54
CA ALA A 81 -4.18 -12.65 -2.80
C ALA A 81 -3.84 -11.17 -2.57
N HIS A 82 -4.28 -10.27 -3.45
CA HIS A 82 -4.05 -8.84 -3.30
C HIS A 82 -5.27 -8.06 -2.77
N GLY A 83 -6.28 -8.76 -2.25
CA GLY A 83 -7.39 -8.19 -1.50
C GLY A 83 -8.76 -8.40 -2.15
N ILE A 84 -9.72 -7.59 -1.71
CA ILE A 84 -11.12 -7.68 -2.14
C ILE A 84 -11.40 -6.70 -3.28
N PHE A 85 -12.03 -7.19 -4.36
CA PHE A 85 -12.38 -6.40 -5.53
C PHE A 85 -13.87 -6.52 -5.84
N LEU A 86 -14.46 -5.42 -6.33
CA LEU A 86 -15.83 -5.38 -6.83
C LEU A 86 -15.82 -5.04 -8.32
N SER A 87 -16.70 -5.67 -9.10
CA SER A 87 -16.90 -5.25 -10.48
C SER A 87 -17.66 -3.93 -10.56
N LEU A 88 -17.07 -2.92 -11.19
CA LEU A 88 -17.70 -1.65 -11.49
C LEU A 88 -17.28 -1.22 -12.89
N ASP A 89 -18.25 -0.86 -13.74
CA ASP A 89 -17.99 -0.38 -15.11
C ASP A 89 -17.02 -1.26 -15.91
N ALA A 90 -17.24 -2.58 -15.85
CA ALA A 90 -16.41 -3.62 -16.48
C ALA A 90 -14.95 -3.70 -16.00
N GLN A 91 -14.64 -3.12 -14.83
CA GLN A 91 -13.34 -3.16 -14.17
C GLN A 91 -13.47 -3.81 -12.79
N LEU A 92 -12.37 -4.32 -12.24
CA LEU A 92 -12.29 -4.77 -10.86
C LEU A 92 -11.65 -3.70 -10.01
N VAL A 93 -12.44 -3.08 -9.14
CA VAL A 93 -12.01 -2.00 -8.27
C VAL A 93 -11.72 -2.56 -6.88
N ARG A 94 -10.48 -2.41 -6.42
CA ARG A 94 -10.06 -2.83 -5.08
C ARG A 94 -10.82 -2.02 -4.03
N GLN A 95 -11.37 -2.69 -3.03
CA GLN A 95 -12.07 -2.05 -1.92
C GLN A 95 -11.13 -1.75 -0.75
N HIS A 96 -11.49 -0.80 0.11
CA HIS A 96 -10.75 -0.57 1.34
C HIS A 96 -11.18 -1.60 2.38
N VAL A 97 -10.28 -2.48 2.79
CA VAL A 97 -10.56 -3.48 3.84
C VAL A 97 -10.22 -2.88 5.20
N ILE A 98 -11.25 -2.59 6.01
CA ILE A 98 -11.11 -1.96 7.34
C ILE A 98 -11.08 -2.98 8.48
N GLY A 99 -11.33 -4.26 8.18
CA GLY A 99 -11.31 -5.32 9.17
C GLY A 99 -11.25 -6.69 8.53
N SER A 100 -10.65 -7.63 9.25
CA SER A 100 -10.68 -9.04 8.87
C SER A 100 -10.93 -9.91 10.10
N GLY A 101 -11.44 -11.10 9.87
CA GLY A 101 -11.67 -12.11 10.89
C GLY A 101 -11.61 -13.50 10.27
N GLN A 102 -11.36 -14.49 11.12
CA GLN A 102 -11.36 -15.89 10.72
C GLN A 102 -12.07 -16.71 11.80
N SER A 103 -12.92 -17.64 11.38
CA SER A 103 -13.49 -18.69 12.21
C SER A 103 -13.03 -20.04 11.69
N GLY A 104 -12.60 -20.91 12.61
CA GLY A 104 -12.02 -22.19 12.25
C GLY A 104 -10.84 -22.08 11.27
N SER A 105 -10.67 -23.09 10.43
CA SER A 105 -9.60 -23.15 9.43
C SER A 105 -10.01 -22.70 8.03
N ASN A 106 -11.30 -22.49 7.79
CA ASN A 106 -11.85 -22.37 6.44
C ASN A 106 -12.81 -21.19 6.23
N GLU A 107 -13.16 -20.45 7.28
CA GLU A 107 -14.12 -19.34 7.18
C GLU A 107 -13.42 -18.00 7.41
N TYR A 108 -13.52 -17.12 6.43
CA TYR A 108 -12.89 -15.81 6.43
C TYR A 108 -13.95 -14.73 6.31
N LEU A 109 -13.74 -13.63 7.02
CA LEU A 109 -14.58 -12.45 7.00
C LEU A 109 -13.71 -11.24 6.69
N PHE A 110 -14.16 -10.43 5.72
CA PHE A 110 -13.52 -9.17 5.35
C PHE A 110 -14.54 -8.05 5.46
N THR A 111 -14.31 -7.11 6.36
CA THR A 111 -15.11 -5.87 6.44
C THR A 111 -14.48 -4.84 5.52
N PHE A 112 -15.26 -4.33 4.56
CA PHE A 112 -14.77 -3.37 3.57
C PHE A 112 -15.74 -2.23 3.32
N VAL A 113 -15.20 -1.14 2.78
CA VAL A 113 -15.95 0.02 2.26
C VAL A 113 -15.48 0.34 0.85
N SER A 114 -16.36 1.01 0.10
CA SER A 114 -15.96 1.61 -1.18
C SER A 114 -14.97 2.74 -0.96
N GLN A 115 -14.17 3.03 -1.98
CA GLN A 115 -13.12 4.04 -1.91
C GLN A 115 -13.72 5.41 -1.57
N GLY A 116 -13.20 6.05 -0.51
CA GLY A 116 -13.68 7.36 -0.05
C GLY A 116 -15.05 7.35 0.66
N ALA A 117 -15.67 6.17 0.84
CA ALA A 117 -16.93 6.07 1.56
C ALA A 117 -16.73 6.07 3.08
N ASP A 118 -17.77 6.50 3.81
CA ASP A 118 -17.80 6.47 5.26
C ASP A 118 -17.93 5.04 5.82
N THR A 119 -17.39 4.79 7.01
CA THR A 119 -17.38 3.46 7.64
C THR A 119 -18.77 2.95 8.00
N SER A 120 -19.79 3.81 8.11
CA SER A 120 -21.20 3.39 8.27
C SER A 120 -21.74 2.64 7.06
N THR A 121 -21.11 2.76 5.88
CA THR A 121 -21.48 2.02 4.66
C THR A 121 -20.81 0.65 4.55
N SER A 122 -20.04 0.26 5.57
CA SER A 122 -19.27 -0.98 5.55
C SER A 122 -20.12 -2.23 5.40
N ARG A 123 -19.55 -3.21 4.70
CA ARG A 123 -20.15 -4.52 4.42
C ARG A 123 -19.14 -5.60 4.80
N ASN A 124 -19.65 -6.78 5.13
CA ASN A 124 -18.81 -7.95 5.32
C ASN A 124 -18.91 -8.84 4.08
N LEU A 125 -17.76 -9.22 3.52
CA LEU A 125 -17.64 -10.36 2.62
C LEU A 125 -17.26 -11.57 3.46
N LEU A 126 -18.08 -12.61 3.40
CA LEU A 126 -17.85 -13.88 4.07
C LEU A 126 -17.43 -14.88 3.00
N VAL A 127 -16.37 -15.62 3.27
CA VAL A 127 -15.76 -16.59 2.34
C VAL A 127 -15.48 -17.87 3.10
N GLU A 128 -16.21 -18.94 2.77
CA GLU A 128 -15.88 -20.28 3.22
C GLU A 128 -15.06 -20.98 2.13
N THR A 129 -14.06 -21.74 2.54
CA THR A 129 -13.09 -22.38 1.63
C THR A 129 -12.96 -23.88 1.84
N THR A 130 -12.46 -24.57 0.83
CA THR A 130 -11.86 -25.90 0.97
C THR A 130 -10.51 -25.86 0.27
N GLY A 131 -9.43 -25.91 1.05
CA GLY A 131 -8.08 -25.64 0.54
C GLY A 131 -7.93 -24.17 0.15
N ALA A 132 -7.50 -23.89 -1.08
CA ALA A 132 -7.28 -22.52 -1.57
C ALA A 132 -8.51 -21.89 -2.25
N THR A 133 -9.58 -22.67 -2.46
CA THR A 133 -10.75 -22.24 -3.25
C THR A 133 -11.98 -22.02 -2.37
N ALA A 134 -12.76 -21.00 -2.67
CA ALA A 134 -14.05 -20.74 -2.02
C ALA A 134 -15.09 -21.81 -2.38
N THR A 135 -15.79 -22.30 -1.36
CA THR A 135 -16.94 -23.21 -1.48
C THR A 135 -18.26 -22.51 -1.21
N ALA A 136 -18.24 -21.37 -0.52
CA ALA A 136 -19.38 -20.47 -0.41
C ALA A 136 -18.92 -19.02 -0.20
N MET A 137 -19.71 -18.06 -0.67
CA MET A 137 -19.49 -16.63 -0.44
C MET A 137 -20.80 -15.93 -0.12
N GLY A 138 -20.75 -14.88 0.71
CA GLY A 138 -21.93 -14.12 1.11
C GLY A 138 -21.59 -12.69 1.51
N LEU A 139 -22.60 -11.82 1.46
CA LEU A 139 -22.51 -10.43 1.92
C LEU A 139 -23.39 -10.20 3.13
N GLY A 140 -22.80 -9.72 4.23
CA GLY A 140 -23.52 -9.32 5.42
C GLY A 140 -23.43 -7.80 5.70
N PRO A 141 -24.23 -7.29 6.65
CA PRO A 141 -23.96 -6.00 7.28
C PRO A 141 -22.64 -6.06 8.07
N SER A 142 -21.98 -4.92 8.28
CA SER A 142 -20.69 -4.88 9.00
C SER A 142 -20.75 -5.37 10.45
N SER A 143 -21.93 -5.29 11.08
CA SER A 143 -22.19 -5.84 12.41
C SER A 143 -22.30 -7.37 12.44
N SER A 144 -22.53 -8.02 11.30
CA SER A 144 -22.67 -9.48 11.26
C SER A 144 -21.35 -10.16 11.59
N LYS A 145 -21.39 -11.10 12.53
CA LYS A 145 -20.27 -11.97 12.91
C LYS A 145 -20.55 -13.43 12.59
N ALA A 146 -21.72 -13.68 12.00
CA ALA A 146 -22.25 -14.98 11.71
C ALA A 146 -21.72 -15.45 10.35
N PHE A 147 -21.22 -16.68 10.28
CA PHE A 147 -20.70 -17.28 9.05
C PHE A 147 -21.81 -17.93 8.22
N LEU A 148 -21.49 -18.46 7.05
CA LEU A 148 -22.49 -18.72 5.98
C LEU A 148 -23.55 -19.78 6.33
N ASP A 149 -23.31 -20.61 7.34
CA ASP A 149 -24.25 -21.61 7.88
C ASP A 149 -25.14 -21.07 9.01
N GLU A 150 -24.81 -19.90 9.55
CA GLU A 150 -25.59 -19.21 10.57
C GLU A 150 -26.63 -18.29 9.89
N SER A 151 -27.91 -18.56 10.13
CA SER A 151 -29.01 -17.76 9.57
C SER A 151 -29.09 -16.39 10.25
N ASP A 152 -28.23 -15.47 9.87
CA ASP A 152 -28.24 -14.09 10.37
C ASP A 152 -29.04 -13.17 9.44
N ALA A 153 -29.75 -12.22 10.05
CA ALA A 153 -30.59 -11.29 9.31
C ALA A 153 -29.71 -10.37 8.44
N GLY A 154 -29.99 -10.34 7.13
CA GLY A 154 -29.29 -9.45 6.20
C GLY A 154 -28.07 -10.05 5.51
N VAL A 155 -27.78 -11.34 5.71
CA VAL A 155 -26.79 -12.06 4.88
C VAL A 155 -27.42 -12.42 3.53
N THR A 156 -26.72 -12.08 2.45
CA THR A 156 -27.09 -12.41 1.06
C THR A 156 -26.06 -13.37 0.50
N MET A 157 -26.47 -14.61 0.19
CA MET A 157 -25.59 -15.58 -0.46
C MET A 157 -25.25 -15.14 -1.89
N LEU A 158 -23.99 -15.28 -2.26
CA LEU A 158 -23.51 -14.99 -3.61
C LEU A 158 -23.48 -16.29 -4.42
N THR A 159 -23.79 -16.17 -5.71
CA THR A 159 -23.60 -17.29 -6.65
C THR A 159 -22.12 -17.39 -6.96
N LEU A 160 -21.50 -18.52 -6.67
CA LEU A 160 -20.09 -18.73 -7.05
C LEU A 160 -19.95 -18.80 -8.57
N GLU A 161 -18.98 -18.09 -9.09
CA GLU A 161 -18.61 -18.05 -10.51
C GLU A 161 -17.18 -18.56 -10.70
N ASP A 162 -16.88 -19.03 -11.90
CA ASP A 162 -15.52 -19.46 -12.25
C ASP A 162 -14.57 -18.25 -12.28
N PRO A 163 -13.31 -18.35 -11.78
CA PRO A 163 -12.34 -17.25 -11.85
C PRO A 163 -12.09 -16.69 -13.25
N SER A 164 -12.30 -17.48 -14.31
CA SER A 164 -12.22 -17.02 -15.71
C SER A 164 -13.25 -15.93 -16.05
N THR A 165 -14.32 -15.80 -15.27
CA THR A 165 -15.35 -14.74 -15.42
C THR A 165 -14.76 -13.34 -15.31
N VAL A 166 -13.69 -13.19 -14.51
CA VAL A 166 -13.00 -11.91 -14.34
C VAL A 166 -11.68 -11.81 -15.11
N ALA A 167 -11.35 -12.83 -15.90
CA ALA A 167 -10.13 -12.84 -16.70
C ALA A 167 -10.16 -11.70 -17.72
N GLY A 168 -9.10 -10.89 -17.73
CA GLY A 168 -8.97 -9.76 -18.66
C GLY A 168 -9.73 -8.50 -18.24
N MET A 169 -10.48 -8.51 -17.14
CA MET A 169 -11.02 -7.26 -16.57
C MET A 169 -9.85 -6.39 -16.07
N PRO A 170 -9.80 -5.08 -16.43
CA PRO A 170 -8.81 -4.18 -15.87
C PRO A 170 -8.94 -4.09 -14.35
N VAL A 171 -7.80 -4.09 -13.66
CA VAL A 171 -7.76 -4.04 -12.19
C VAL A 171 -7.34 -2.64 -11.75
N VAL A 172 -8.17 -2.02 -10.92
CA VAL A 172 -7.97 -0.68 -10.38
C VAL A 172 -7.69 -0.79 -8.89
N ASN A 173 -6.52 -0.31 -8.47
CA ASN A 173 -6.14 -0.30 -7.06
C ASN A 173 -6.85 0.84 -6.30
N THR A 174 -6.69 0.85 -4.97
CA THR A 174 -7.06 2.01 -4.17
C THR A 174 -6.02 3.13 -4.32
N PRO A 175 -6.43 4.41 -4.18
CA PRO A 175 -5.50 5.53 -4.19
C PRO A 175 -4.54 5.46 -2.99
N SER A 176 -3.48 6.25 -3.05
CA SER A 176 -2.71 6.55 -1.85
C SER A 176 -3.44 7.60 -1.03
N VAL A 177 -3.27 7.56 0.29
CA VAL A 177 -3.77 8.57 1.22
C VAL A 177 -2.61 9.42 1.72
N ILE A 178 -2.87 10.70 1.94
CA ILE A 178 -1.93 11.60 2.59
C ILE A 178 -1.85 11.19 4.06
N GLN A 179 -0.62 10.96 4.52
CA GLN A 179 -0.34 10.69 5.92
C GLN A 179 0.04 12.00 6.61
N TYR A 180 1.01 12.73 6.03
CA TYR A 180 1.46 14.01 6.56
C TYR A 180 1.71 15.02 5.44
N VAL A 181 1.44 16.28 5.75
CA VAL A 181 1.93 17.43 4.97
C VAL A 181 2.53 18.42 5.95
N ALA A 182 3.73 18.90 5.66
CA ALA A 182 4.40 19.88 6.49
C ALA A 182 5.12 20.95 5.68
N ASP A 183 5.13 22.15 6.23
CA ASP A 183 5.95 23.27 5.78
C ASP A 183 7.29 23.22 6.53
N VAL A 184 8.40 23.28 5.79
CA VAL A 184 9.75 23.19 6.35
C VAL A 184 10.35 24.59 6.44
N SER A 185 11.14 24.85 7.48
CA SER A 185 11.69 26.18 7.78
C SER A 185 12.59 26.77 6.68
N ASN A 186 13.05 25.96 5.73
CA ASN A 186 13.79 26.40 4.55
C ASN A 186 12.89 26.81 3.37
N GLY A 187 11.56 26.76 3.53
CA GLY A 187 10.57 27.09 2.49
C GLY A 187 10.11 25.90 1.65
N ASP A 188 10.66 24.71 1.89
CA ASP A 188 10.23 23.49 1.20
C ASP A 188 8.97 22.89 1.83
N VAL A 189 8.34 21.99 1.08
CA VAL A 189 7.20 21.19 1.52
C VAL A 189 7.65 19.74 1.65
N LEU A 190 7.21 19.09 2.73
CA LEU A 190 7.31 17.66 2.94
C LEU A 190 5.90 17.07 2.88
N LEU A 191 5.71 16.05 2.05
CA LEU A 191 4.47 15.29 1.96
C LEU A 191 4.79 13.80 2.01
N THR A 192 4.06 13.06 2.82
CA THR A 192 4.15 11.59 2.84
C THR A 192 2.79 11.01 2.48
N THR A 193 2.82 10.00 1.62
CA THR A 193 1.64 9.21 1.28
C THR A 193 1.86 7.75 1.62
N ARG A 194 0.76 7.01 1.76
CA ARG A 194 0.78 5.56 1.91
C ARG A 194 -0.35 4.97 1.08
N PRO A 195 -0.17 3.81 0.42
CA PRO A 195 -1.28 3.11 -0.21
C PRO A 195 -2.37 2.85 0.81
N MET A 196 -3.63 3.14 0.46
CA MET A 196 -4.77 2.99 1.36
C MET A 196 -4.91 1.57 1.92
N ASN A 197 -4.58 0.56 1.12
CA ASN A 197 -4.53 -0.85 1.51
C ASN A 197 -3.09 -1.39 1.48
N GLY A 198 -2.13 -0.56 1.87
CA GLY A 198 -0.70 -0.93 1.88
C GLY A 198 -0.35 -1.74 3.13
N GLU A 199 0.37 -2.84 2.93
CA GLU A 199 0.94 -3.66 4.01
C GLU A 199 1.95 -2.84 4.84
N ASP A 200 1.86 -2.92 6.17
CA ASP A 200 2.78 -2.24 7.12
C ASP A 200 4.21 -2.79 7.09
N ILE A 201 4.43 -3.94 6.45
CA ILE A 201 5.66 -4.74 6.58
C ILE A 201 6.74 -4.47 5.52
N SER A 202 6.59 -3.44 4.69
CA SER A 202 7.63 -3.13 3.68
C SER A 202 8.84 -2.43 4.30
N GLU A 203 10.02 -2.56 3.66
CA GLU A 203 11.29 -1.95 4.10
C GLU A 203 11.21 -0.41 4.25
N ASN A 204 10.20 0.23 3.65
CA ASN A 204 9.96 1.66 3.71
C ASN A 204 8.72 2.03 4.57
N GLY A 205 8.17 1.09 5.35
CA GLY A 205 6.94 1.27 6.13
C GLY A 205 5.68 1.51 5.30
N GLY A 206 5.74 1.25 4.00
CA GLY A 206 4.67 1.47 3.02
C GLY A 206 4.59 2.91 2.49
N PHE A 207 5.50 3.79 2.91
CA PHE A 207 5.43 5.21 2.58
C PHE A 207 6.00 5.54 1.19
N SER A 208 5.51 6.63 0.63
CA SER A 208 6.21 7.43 -0.36
C SER A 208 6.41 8.83 0.22
N VAL A 209 7.61 9.40 0.06
CA VAL A 209 7.96 10.72 0.57
C VAL A 209 8.26 11.67 -0.59
N PHE A 210 7.75 12.88 -0.48
CA PHE A 210 7.87 13.96 -1.46
C PHE A 210 8.46 15.17 -0.73
N TYR A 211 9.55 15.72 -1.25
CA TYR A 211 10.24 16.83 -0.60
C TYR A 211 10.88 17.79 -1.61
N GLY A 212 10.67 19.08 -1.42
CA GLY A 212 11.26 20.15 -2.23
C GLY A 212 10.43 21.43 -2.21
N PRO A 213 10.78 22.44 -3.03
CA PRO A 213 10.03 23.68 -3.10
C PRO A 213 8.61 23.40 -3.64
N SER A 214 7.65 24.25 -3.29
CA SER A 214 6.24 24.07 -3.69
C SER A 214 6.03 23.91 -5.21
N SER A 215 6.85 24.57 -6.03
CA SER A 215 6.81 24.48 -7.49
C SER A 215 7.48 23.22 -8.06
N ALA A 216 8.16 22.42 -7.27
CA ALA A 216 8.87 21.21 -7.71
C ALA A 216 9.05 20.20 -6.57
N VAL A 217 7.95 19.74 -5.97
CA VAL A 217 7.97 18.73 -4.92
C VAL A 217 8.26 17.37 -5.56
N ALA A 218 9.45 16.83 -5.32
CA ALA A 218 9.88 15.58 -5.94
C ALA A 218 9.78 14.40 -4.98
N GLN A 219 9.32 13.27 -5.48
CA GLN A 219 9.38 12.00 -4.77
C GLN A 219 10.85 11.65 -4.50
N ARG A 220 11.15 11.25 -3.27
CA ARG A 220 12.50 10.88 -2.82
C ARG A 220 12.56 9.39 -2.51
N VAL A 221 13.75 8.82 -2.76
CA VAL A 221 14.04 7.42 -2.43
C VAL A 221 14.19 7.32 -0.92
N ILE A 222 13.39 6.47 -0.29
CA ILE A 222 13.56 6.07 1.11
C ILE A 222 14.65 5.00 1.15
N THR A 223 15.66 5.20 1.99
CA THR A 223 16.81 4.30 2.13
C THR A 223 16.80 3.55 3.46
N SER A 224 16.08 4.05 4.45
CA SER A 224 15.81 3.31 5.69
C SER A 224 14.53 3.81 6.34
N PHE A 225 13.84 2.90 7.01
CA PHE A 225 12.67 3.19 7.84
C PHE A 225 12.76 2.33 9.10
N GLU A 226 12.62 2.97 10.25
CA GLU A 226 12.58 2.31 11.55
C GLU A 226 11.42 2.88 12.35
N GLN A 227 10.61 2.02 12.95
CA GLN A 227 9.52 2.41 13.84
C GLN A 227 9.45 1.46 15.03
N THR A 228 9.31 2.04 16.22
CA THR A 228 9.08 1.30 17.46
C THR A 228 7.60 1.00 17.66
N LEU A 229 7.29 0.04 18.53
CA LEU A 229 5.91 -0.27 18.93
C LEU A 229 5.17 0.93 19.55
N SER A 230 5.91 1.92 20.06
CA SER A 230 5.33 3.15 20.61
C SER A 230 5.03 4.20 19.53
N GLY A 231 5.18 3.88 18.25
CA GLY A 231 4.91 4.77 17.11
C GLY A 231 6.02 5.77 16.80
N ASN A 232 7.12 5.76 17.57
CA ASN A 232 8.28 6.62 17.33
C ASN A 232 9.17 6.00 16.28
N GLY A 233 9.76 6.81 15.41
CA GLY A 233 10.59 6.27 14.35
C GLY A 233 11.39 7.30 13.59
N THR A 234 12.16 6.78 12.65
CA THR A 234 12.95 7.57 11.72
C THR A 234 12.77 7.05 10.30
N MET A 235 12.76 7.97 9.35
CA MET A 235 12.79 7.68 7.92
C MET A 235 13.96 8.45 7.31
N THR A 236 14.86 7.73 6.65
CA THR A 236 15.94 8.35 5.88
C THR A 236 15.59 8.33 4.41
N PHE A 237 15.72 9.48 3.74
CA PHE A 237 15.52 9.60 2.30
C PHE A 237 16.58 10.47 1.64
N LEU A 238 16.77 10.34 0.33
CA LEU A 238 17.80 11.07 -0.41
C LEU A 238 17.25 12.31 -1.11
N VAL A 239 17.92 13.44 -0.93
CA VAL A 239 17.75 14.65 -1.76
C VAL A 239 19.03 14.84 -2.57
N GLY A 240 18.97 14.47 -3.84
CA GLY A 240 20.20 14.27 -4.62
C GLY A 240 21.01 13.14 -3.99
N SER A 241 22.24 13.42 -3.56
CA SER A 241 23.11 12.47 -2.86
C SER A 241 23.17 12.70 -1.33
N VAL A 242 22.39 13.64 -0.79
CA VAL A 242 22.42 13.99 0.63
C VAL A 242 21.29 13.24 1.34
N PRO A 243 21.59 12.41 2.36
CA PRO A 243 20.57 11.81 3.20
C PRO A 243 19.92 12.83 4.12
N TYR A 244 18.61 12.75 4.24
CA TYR A 244 17.79 13.51 5.16
C TYR A 244 17.11 12.54 6.10
N VAL A 245 17.22 12.79 7.40
CA VAL A 245 16.57 11.99 8.44
C VAL A 245 15.35 12.74 8.94
N LEU A 246 14.18 12.17 8.69
CA LEU A 246 12.91 12.61 9.27
C LEU A 246 12.66 11.80 10.54
N SER A 247 12.63 12.48 11.68
CA SER A 247 12.23 11.87 12.95
C SER A 247 10.76 12.16 13.21
N PHE A 248 10.03 11.14 13.64
CA PHE A 248 8.62 11.22 13.97
C PHE A 248 8.30 10.46 15.24
N GLY A 249 7.21 10.86 15.89
CA GLY A 249 6.78 10.16 17.09
C GLY A 249 5.47 10.66 17.65
N MET A 250 5.00 9.95 18.66
CA MET A 250 3.75 10.27 19.35
C MET A 250 3.97 11.44 20.30
N VAL A 251 3.10 12.44 20.22
CA VAL A 251 3.06 13.59 21.12
C VAL A 251 1.74 13.54 21.86
N THR A 252 1.82 13.60 23.19
CA THR A 252 0.63 13.71 24.02
C THR A 252 0.18 15.17 24.07
N GLY A 253 -1.01 15.45 23.55
CA GLY A 253 -1.71 16.72 23.64
C GLY A 253 -3.07 16.58 24.35
N PRO A 254 -3.70 17.68 24.76
CA PRO A 254 -5.00 17.65 25.44
C PRO A 254 -6.13 17.06 24.56
N ASP A 255 -5.99 17.14 23.24
CA ASP A 255 -6.94 16.58 22.26
C ASP A 255 -6.44 15.27 21.62
N SER A 256 -5.21 14.87 21.92
CA SER A 256 -4.69 13.60 21.41
C SER A 256 -5.34 12.47 22.19
N GLY A 257 -5.92 11.50 21.49
CA GLY A 257 -6.51 10.31 22.12
C GLY A 257 -5.52 9.57 23.03
N PRO A 258 -5.93 8.46 23.67
CA PRO A 258 -5.12 7.73 24.66
C PRO A 258 -3.77 7.19 24.15
N LEU A 259 -3.51 7.27 22.84
CA LEU A 259 -2.25 6.86 22.22
C LEU A 259 -1.34 8.03 21.82
N GLY A 260 -1.80 9.29 21.92
CA GLY A 260 -1.10 10.49 21.43
C GLY A 260 -1.45 10.82 19.97
N ASP A 261 -0.99 11.98 19.51
CA ASP A 261 -1.05 12.43 18.11
C ASP A 261 0.33 12.26 17.49
N PHE A 262 0.38 11.75 16.27
CA PHE A 262 1.64 11.62 15.56
C PHE A 262 2.18 12.99 15.15
N ALA A 263 3.42 13.31 15.51
CA ALA A 263 4.10 14.51 15.05
C ALA A 263 5.40 14.20 14.30
N LEU A 264 5.65 15.01 13.28
CA LEU A 264 6.99 15.16 12.71
C LEU A 264 7.80 16.03 13.67
N GLN A 265 8.87 15.47 14.22
CA GLN A 265 9.67 16.11 15.27
C GLN A 265 10.78 16.96 14.68
N SER A 266 11.50 16.42 13.69
CA SER A 266 12.60 17.13 13.04
C SER A 266 12.92 16.55 11.67
N LEU A 267 13.47 17.39 10.80
CA LEU A 267 14.07 16.98 9.54
C LEU A 267 15.54 17.42 9.53
N THR A 268 16.48 16.48 9.46
CA THR A 268 17.91 16.79 9.58
C THR A 268 18.66 16.29 8.34
N PRO A 269 19.20 17.18 7.48
CA PRO A 269 20.15 16.77 6.45
C PRO A 269 21.45 16.27 7.09
N GLN A 270 22.03 15.20 6.55
CA GLN A 270 23.30 14.68 7.03
C GLN A 270 24.40 15.75 6.89
N GLY A 271 25.08 16.04 8.00
CA GLY A 271 26.11 17.08 8.05
C GLY A 271 25.59 18.52 8.13
N GLY A 272 24.27 18.71 8.29
CA GLY A 272 23.64 20.02 8.47
C GLY A 272 22.91 20.17 9.80
N ALA A 273 22.34 21.36 10.02
CA ALA A 273 21.49 21.65 11.16
C ALA A 273 20.06 21.12 10.95
N ALA A 274 19.38 20.80 12.05
CA ALA A 274 17.97 20.41 12.01
C ALA A 274 17.11 21.56 11.45
N LEU A 275 16.19 21.20 10.56
CA LEU A 275 15.17 22.08 9.99
C LEU A 275 13.89 21.96 10.81
N GLY A 276 13.25 23.10 11.07
CA GLY A 276 11.93 23.13 11.68
C GLY A 276 10.88 22.58 10.72
N VAL A 277 9.96 21.79 11.23
CA VAL A 277 8.87 21.19 10.45
C VAL A 277 7.55 21.57 11.12
N THR A 278 6.65 22.19 10.37
CA THR A 278 5.31 22.58 10.85
C THR A 278 4.27 21.76 10.11
N LEU A 279 3.65 20.82 10.81
CA LEU A 279 2.57 20.00 10.27
C LEU A 279 1.34 20.86 9.95
N ARG A 280 0.74 20.59 8.80
CA ARG A 280 -0.58 21.14 8.45
C ARG A 280 -1.65 20.32 9.16
N SER A 281 -2.45 20.98 9.98
CA SER A 281 -3.56 20.37 10.73
C SER A 281 -4.87 21.09 10.42
N PRO A 282 -5.97 20.37 10.10
CA PRO A 282 -6.03 18.92 9.94
C PRO A 282 -5.19 18.43 8.73
N THR A 283 -4.81 17.15 8.72
CA THR A 283 -4.12 16.56 7.57
C THR A 283 -5.00 16.70 6.32
N PRO A 284 -4.51 17.30 5.23
CA PRO A 284 -5.27 17.41 3.99
C PRO A 284 -5.63 16.03 3.43
N THR A 285 -6.86 15.87 2.92
CA THR A 285 -7.31 14.64 2.24
C THR A 285 -7.02 14.67 0.73
N GLU A 286 -6.67 15.84 0.20
CA GLU A 286 -6.32 16.06 -1.20
C GLU A 286 -4.94 16.71 -1.30
N ALA A 287 -4.27 16.51 -2.43
CA ALA A 287 -2.99 17.16 -2.70
C ALA A 287 -3.16 18.70 -2.62
N PRO A 288 -2.40 19.41 -1.76
CA PRO A 288 -2.60 20.84 -1.58
C PRO A 288 -2.45 21.61 -2.90
N ALA A 289 -3.38 22.54 -3.14
CA ALA A 289 -3.34 23.40 -4.32
C ALA A 289 -2.03 24.19 -4.41
N GLY A 290 -1.53 24.38 -5.64
CA GLY A 290 -0.29 25.11 -5.90
C GLY A 290 0.99 24.29 -5.72
N LEU A 291 0.88 23.00 -5.40
CA LEU A 291 2.01 22.07 -5.42
C LEU A 291 2.13 21.39 -6.78
N SER A 292 3.35 21.24 -7.28
CA SER A 292 3.65 20.46 -8.48
C SER A 292 4.50 19.27 -8.11
N PHE A 293 4.04 18.06 -8.45
CA PHE A 293 4.68 16.82 -8.04
C PHE A 293 5.40 16.16 -9.21
N THR A 294 6.56 15.57 -8.88
CA THR A 294 7.26 14.64 -9.77
C THR A 294 7.49 13.32 -9.06
N CYS A 295 7.28 12.22 -9.75
CA CYS A 295 7.43 10.87 -9.22
C CYS A 295 8.69 10.22 -9.76
N LEU A 296 9.24 9.33 -8.93
CA LEU A 296 10.22 8.36 -9.40
C LEU A 296 9.53 7.40 -10.38
N PRO A 297 10.25 6.92 -11.40
CA PRO A 297 9.72 5.96 -12.37
C PRO A 297 9.41 4.60 -11.73
#